data_AF-A0A6L7F3U5-F1
#
_entry.id   AF-A0A6L7F3U5-F1
#
_cell.length_a   1.000
_cell.length_b   1.000
_cell.length_c   1.000
_cell.angle_alpha   90.00
_cell.angle_beta   90.00
_cell.angle_gamma   90.00
#
_symmetry.space_group_name_H-M   'P 1'
#
loop_
_entity.id
_entity.type
_entity.pdbx_description
1 polymer ?
#
loop_
_entity_poly.entity_id
_entity_poly.type
_entity_poly.pdbx_seq_one_letter_code
_entity_poly.pdbx_strand_id
1 'polypeptide(L)'
;MPDDFVIARNPDPDSTLPYLLRIPLASGAVVLKARDTWPRTSKVYCHRAEEWPADAEVVERVGVRSCTRRGASIDLVLDRGRENRSQLVFAQAKGRPVIFWQSARTTRQARPAVAVPTARPSGIVDLEVTVDTHERYPWTFSDRQATVRRGALACGDYGVVRDDRLLAVVERKSLADLASSLSSGKLRYQLGELASVPRAAVVVEERYAEVFRHEHVRASVFADGLAECQVRWPSVPIVFCETRKLAQEWAFRFLGAALRAHLDDEGGAARVEELVAAGPLAPVSPATGPSAAELRVWAAAHGFEVSAKGRVPAAVRAAYDAALASATEGS
;
A
#
# COMPACT_ATOMS: atom_id res chain seq x y z
N MET A 1 37.06 21.33 -16.81
CA MET A 1 35.85 20.88 -16.10
C MET A 1 34.68 21.08 -17.05
N PRO A 2 33.71 20.16 -17.14
CA PRO A 2 32.49 20.43 -17.89
C PRO A 2 31.81 21.68 -17.28
N ASP A 3 31.16 22.48 -18.12
CA ASP A 3 30.25 23.54 -17.66
C ASP A 3 29.18 22.98 -16.71
N ASP A 4 28.51 23.85 -15.96
CA ASP A 4 27.40 23.44 -15.10
C ASP A 4 26.18 22.99 -15.91
N PHE A 5 25.43 22.07 -15.32
CA PHE A 5 24.06 21.76 -15.72
C PHE A 5 23.13 22.79 -15.07
N VAL A 6 22.30 23.45 -15.89
CA VAL A 6 21.43 24.54 -15.43
C VAL A 6 19.98 24.23 -15.77
N ILE A 7 19.09 24.43 -14.80
CA ILE A 7 17.64 24.40 -14.96
C ILE A 7 17.12 25.82 -14.78
N ALA A 8 16.33 26.31 -15.71
CA ALA A 8 15.62 27.58 -15.62
C ALA A 8 14.11 27.40 -15.84
N ARG A 9 13.32 28.40 -15.46
CA ARG A 9 11.91 28.46 -15.89
C ARG A 9 11.85 28.70 -17.40
N ASN A 10 10.91 28.03 -18.06
CA ASN A 10 10.56 28.35 -19.43
C ASN A 10 9.71 29.64 -19.43
N PRO A 11 10.14 30.71 -20.14
CA PRO A 11 9.41 31.98 -20.14
C PRO A 11 8.06 31.91 -20.85
N ASP A 12 7.83 30.88 -21.67
CA ASP A 12 6.56 30.63 -22.37
C ASP A 12 5.49 30.10 -21.39
N PRO A 13 4.47 30.91 -21.02
CA PRO A 13 3.47 30.53 -20.02
C PRO A 13 2.47 29.49 -20.54
N ASP A 14 2.32 29.36 -21.86
CA ASP A 14 1.38 28.43 -22.49
C ASP A 14 1.99 27.03 -22.69
N SER A 15 3.30 26.90 -22.45
CA SER A 15 4.01 25.64 -22.60
C SER A 15 3.70 24.66 -21.47
N THR A 16 3.27 23.44 -21.84
CA THR A 16 3.17 22.29 -20.92
C THR A 16 4.54 21.75 -20.43
N LEU A 17 5.64 22.36 -20.90
CA LEU A 17 7.02 22.10 -20.48
C LEU A 17 7.55 23.36 -19.77
N PRO A 18 7.40 23.45 -18.43
CA PRO A 18 7.66 24.68 -17.68
C PRO A 18 9.15 24.94 -17.38
N TYR A 19 10.06 24.03 -17.77
CA TYR A 19 11.48 24.16 -17.47
C TYR A 19 12.35 24.12 -18.74
N LEU A 20 13.48 24.80 -18.69
CA LEU A 20 14.58 24.72 -19.65
C LEU A 20 15.78 24.03 -19.01
N LEU A 21 16.42 23.12 -19.74
CA LEU A 21 17.64 22.41 -19.33
C LEU A 21 18.79 22.85 -20.23
N ARG A 22 19.85 23.42 -19.67
CA ARG A 22 21.13 23.65 -20.36
C ARG A 22 22.09 22.51 -20.04
N ILE A 23 22.39 21.70 -21.04
CA ILE A 23 23.20 20.48 -20.91
C ILE A 23 24.60 20.73 -21.48
N PRO A 24 25.66 20.62 -20.67
CA PRO A 24 27.01 21.04 -21.03
C PRO A 24 27.77 19.93 -21.77
N LEU A 25 27.39 19.64 -23.01
CA LEU A 25 28.16 18.71 -23.87
C LEU A 25 29.46 19.36 -24.35
N ALA A 26 30.50 18.55 -24.50
CA ALA A 26 31.79 18.99 -25.06
C ALA A 26 31.68 19.56 -26.49
N SER A 27 30.67 19.14 -27.27
CA SER A 27 30.40 19.65 -28.62
C SER A 27 29.65 20.99 -28.65
N GLY A 28 29.30 21.55 -27.49
CA GLY A 28 28.45 22.73 -27.34
C GLY A 28 27.21 22.42 -26.51
N ALA A 29 26.76 23.41 -25.73
CA ALA A 29 25.62 23.25 -24.86
C ALA A 29 24.33 22.96 -25.66
N VAL A 30 23.52 22.02 -25.16
CA VAL A 30 22.20 21.70 -25.72
C VAL A 30 21.13 22.23 -24.80
N VAL A 31 20.08 22.84 -25.37
CA VAL A 31 18.94 23.34 -24.62
C VAL A 31 17.70 22.50 -24.89
N LEU A 32 17.04 22.03 -23.84
CA LEU A 32 15.79 21.29 -23.94
C LEU A 32 14.71 21.93 -23.06
N LYS A 33 13.47 21.96 -23.55
CA LYS A 33 12.28 22.13 -22.71
C LYS A 33 12.00 20.80 -21.99
N ALA A 34 11.61 20.86 -20.72
CA ALA A 34 11.31 19.68 -19.90
C ALA A 34 10.05 19.88 -19.06
N ARG A 35 9.36 18.77 -18.78
CA ARG A 35 8.15 18.76 -17.94
C ARG A 35 8.47 18.92 -16.43
N ASP A 36 9.66 18.52 -16.01
CA ASP A 36 10.07 18.47 -14.60
C ASP A 36 11.57 18.78 -14.46
N THR A 37 12.01 19.05 -13.25
CA THR A 37 13.41 19.38 -12.89
C THR A 37 14.29 18.16 -12.67
N TRP A 38 13.71 16.95 -12.55
CA TRP A 38 14.47 15.69 -12.53
C TRP A 38 13.55 14.48 -12.76
N PRO A 39 14.00 13.40 -13.43
CA PRO A 39 13.22 12.17 -13.61
C PRO A 39 13.24 11.31 -12.35
N ARG A 40 12.40 11.68 -11.39
CA ARG A 40 12.31 11.05 -10.06
C ARG A 40 11.44 9.82 -10.04
N THR A 41 10.20 9.97 -10.49
CA THR A 41 9.15 8.95 -10.43
C THR A 41 8.85 8.32 -11.79
N SER A 42 9.06 9.07 -12.88
CA SER A 42 8.89 8.62 -14.26
C SER A 42 9.87 9.33 -15.19
N LYS A 43 10.01 8.81 -16.42
CA LYS A 43 10.80 9.48 -17.44
C LYS A 43 10.16 10.83 -17.77
N VAL A 44 10.96 11.88 -17.81
CA VAL A 44 10.52 13.23 -18.13
C VAL A 44 10.58 13.40 -19.64
N TYR A 45 9.46 13.78 -20.24
CA TYR A 45 9.44 14.16 -21.64
C TYR A 45 10.20 15.47 -21.83
N CYS A 46 11.05 15.50 -22.84
CA CYS A 46 11.81 16.67 -23.25
C CYS A 46 11.54 16.99 -24.72
N HIS A 47 11.62 18.28 -25.05
CA HIS A 47 11.55 18.79 -26.41
C HIS A 47 12.75 19.69 -26.67
N ARG A 48 13.19 19.83 -27.91
CA ARG A 48 14.26 20.78 -28.25
C ARG A 48 13.78 22.20 -28.00
N ALA A 49 14.62 23.02 -27.40
CA ALA A 49 14.44 24.47 -27.39
C ALA A 49 15.29 25.08 -28.52
N GLU A 50 14.85 26.22 -29.04
CA GLU A 50 15.59 26.93 -30.09
C GLU A 50 16.80 27.67 -29.50
N GLU A 51 16.63 28.27 -28.33
CA GLU A 51 17.69 29.04 -27.66
C GLU A 51 17.58 29.03 -26.13
N TRP A 52 18.63 29.54 -25.47
CA TRP A 52 18.66 29.83 -24.04
C TRP A 52 18.39 31.32 -23.81
N PRO A 53 17.35 31.71 -23.03
CA PRO A 53 17.06 33.12 -22.77
C PRO A 53 18.19 33.82 -22.02
N ALA A 54 18.50 35.06 -22.39
CA ALA A 54 19.54 35.86 -21.74
C ALA A 54 19.18 36.21 -20.28
N ASP A 55 17.89 36.37 -20.00
CA ASP A 55 17.28 36.69 -18.72
C ASP A 55 16.67 35.46 -18.03
N ALA A 56 17.14 34.25 -18.37
CA ALA A 56 16.60 33.01 -17.83
C ALA A 56 16.59 32.98 -16.30
N GLU A 57 15.41 32.82 -15.70
CA GLU A 57 15.24 32.63 -14.26
C GLU A 57 15.76 31.24 -13.85
N VAL A 58 16.99 31.19 -13.34
CA VAL A 58 17.65 29.95 -12.92
C VAL A 58 16.97 29.39 -11.67
N VAL A 59 16.45 28.18 -11.79
CA VAL A 59 15.87 27.38 -10.70
C VAL A 59 16.95 26.56 -10.00
N GLU A 60 17.88 25.99 -10.77
CA GLU A 60 18.95 25.15 -10.22
C GLU A 60 20.21 25.23 -11.10
N ARG A 61 21.38 25.24 -10.46
CA ARG A 61 22.68 25.12 -11.13
C ARG A 61 23.53 24.10 -10.37
N VAL A 62 24.02 23.09 -11.08
CA VAL A 62 24.77 21.97 -10.47
C VAL A 62 26.02 21.68 -11.29
N GLY A 63 27.15 21.54 -10.59
CA GLY A 63 28.40 21.09 -11.18
C GLY A 63 28.25 19.72 -11.85
N VAL A 64 28.99 19.49 -12.93
CA VAL A 64 28.94 18.25 -13.69
C VAL A 64 30.26 17.49 -13.56
N ARG A 65 30.18 16.23 -13.10
CA ARG A 65 31.34 15.32 -13.07
C ARG A 65 31.60 14.70 -14.44
N SER A 66 30.54 14.38 -15.19
CA SER A 66 30.63 13.81 -16.53
C SER A 66 29.37 14.10 -17.33
N CYS A 67 29.51 14.54 -18.58
CA CYS A 67 28.41 14.68 -19.53
C CYS A 67 28.86 14.21 -20.91
N THR A 68 28.46 12.99 -21.29
CA THR A 68 29.01 12.30 -22.46
C THR A 68 27.91 11.80 -23.36
N ARG A 69 27.99 12.11 -24.65
CA ARG A 69 27.13 11.49 -25.67
C ARG A 69 27.57 10.05 -25.92
N ARG A 70 26.64 9.10 -25.81
CA ARG A 70 26.81 7.69 -26.19
C ARG A 70 25.72 7.27 -27.16
N GLY A 71 26.05 7.26 -28.46
CA GLY A 71 25.08 6.94 -29.50
C GLY A 71 23.86 7.87 -29.48
N ALA A 72 22.69 7.30 -29.19
CA ALA A 72 21.41 7.99 -29.11
C ALA A 72 21.06 8.49 -27.69
N SER A 73 22.00 8.48 -26.74
CA SER A 73 21.79 9.04 -25.41
C SER A 73 22.90 10.01 -24.99
N ILE A 74 22.61 10.86 -24.02
CA ILE A 74 23.57 11.65 -23.26
C ILE A 74 23.55 11.12 -21.83
N ASP A 75 24.67 10.60 -21.35
CA ASP A 75 24.87 10.27 -19.93
C ASP A 75 25.24 11.54 -19.18
N LEU A 76 24.51 11.84 -18.10
CA LEU A 76 24.74 13.00 -17.25
C LEU A 76 24.99 12.56 -15.80
N VAL A 77 26.16 12.88 -15.29
CA VAL A 77 26.59 12.65 -13.91
C VAL A 77 26.87 13.98 -13.23
N LEU A 78 26.00 14.37 -12.30
CA LEU A 78 26.07 15.61 -11.54
C LEU A 78 26.90 15.45 -10.26
N ASP A 79 27.49 16.55 -9.81
CA ASP A 79 28.23 16.63 -8.57
C ASP A 79 27.33 16.91 -7.36
N ARG A 80 26.51 15.91 -7.01
CA ARG A 80 25.66 15.94 -5.81
C ARG A 80 25.41 14.56 -5.24
N GLY A 81 24.93 14.51 -3.99
CA GLY A 81 24.72 13.27 -3.25
C GLY A 81 23.49 12.45 -3.68
N ARG A 82 22.45 13.09 -4.21
CA ARG A 82 21.22 12.46 -4.70
C ARG A 82 20.88 13.00 -6.08
N GLU A 83 20.06 12.27 -6.85
CA GLU A 83 19.63 12.72 -8.17
C GLU A 83 20.83 13.09 -9.05
N ASN A 84 21.86 12.25 -9.03
CA ASN A 84 23.17 12.59 -9.58
C ASN A 84 23.51 11.84 -10.87
N ARG A 85 22.71 10.85 -11.28
CA ARG A 85 22.94 10.05 -12.49
C ARG A 85 21.66 9.94 -13.30
N SER A 86 21.73 10.34 -14.56
CA SER A 86 20.60 10.29 -15.50
C SER A 86 21.08 10.13 -16.94
N GLN A 87 20.13 9.88 -17.83
CA GLN A 87 20.33 9.82 -19.27
C GLN A 87 19.26 10.63 -20.00
N LEU A 88 19.65 11.39 -21.02
CA LEU A 88 18.72 11.93 -22.01
C LEU A 88 18.76 11.04 -23.24
N VAL A 89 17.67 10.35 -23.53
CA VAL A 89 17.56 9.37 -24.62
C VAL A 89 16.77 9.97 -25.77
N PHE A 90 17.40 10.00 -26.94
CA PHE A 90 16.80 10.41 -28.20
C PHE A 90 16.25 9.16 -28.89
N ALA A 91 14.94 9.10 -29.10
CA ALA A 91 14.26 7.94 -29.65
C ALA A 91 13.26 8.35 -30.73
N GLN A 92 12.66 7.35 -31.37
CA GLN A 92 11.54 7.51 -32.29
C GLN A 92 10.29 6.86 -31.68
N ALA A 93 9.17 7.57 -31.67
CA ALA A 93 7.88 7.04 -31.22
C ALA A 93 6.80 7.45 -32.22
N LYS A 94 6.04 6.46 -32.73
CA LYS A 94 5.00 6.68 -33.77
C LYS A 94 5.52 7.51 -34.96
N GLY A 95 6.76 7.26 -35.40
CA GLY A 95 7.41 7.95 -36.52
C GLY A 95 7.89 9.38 -36.23
N ARG A 96 7.86 9.84 -34.97
CA ARG A 96 8.31 11.18 -34.57
C ARG A 96 9.49 11.12 -33.60
N PRO A 97 10.47 12.05 -33.71
CA PRO A 97 11.56 12.14 -32.77
C PRO A 97 11.04 12.56 -31.39
N VAL A 98 11.46 11.85 -30.35
CA VAL A 98 11.12 12.13 -28.95
C VAL A 98 12.38 12.09 -28.09
N ILE A 99 12.41 12.90 -27.03
CA ILE A 99 13.50 12.92 -26.07
C ILE A 99 12.93 12.59 -24.70
N PHE A 100 13.55 11.64 -24.01
CA PHE A 100 13.19 11.29 -22.65
C PHE A 100 14.40 11.44 -21.73
N TRP A 101 14.23 12.24 -20.70
CA TRP A 101 15.17 12.28 -19.59
C TRP A 101 14.77 11.24 -18.55
N GLN A 102 15.69 10.35 -18.18
CA GLN A 102 15.44 9.20 -17.32
C GLN A 102 16.57 8.99 -16.31
N SER A 103 16.24 8.56 -15.11
CA SER A 103 17.19 8.01 -14.13
C SER A 103 17.12 6.48 -14.12
N ALA A 104 18.09 5.81 -13.50
CA ALA A 104 18.08 4.35 -13.33
C ALA A 104 16.75 3.84 -12.73
N ARG A 105 16.15 4.61 -11.81
CA ARG A 105 14.85 4.31 -11.18
C ARG A 105 13.71 4.30 -12.20
N THR A 106 13.71 5.25 -13.13
CA THR A 106 12.64 5.39 -14.14
C THR A 106 12.85 4.51 -15.37
N THR A 107 14.05 3.95 -15.55
CA THR A 107 14.38 3.04 -16.65
C THR A 107 13.96 1.60 -16.34
N ARG A 108 14.05 1.16 -15.08
CA ARG A 108 13.79 -0.23 -14.64
C ARG A 108 12.32 -0.58 -14.37
N GLN A 109 11.40 0.38 -14.44
CA GLN A 109 9.99 0.09 -14.16
C GLN A 109 9.37 -0.80 -15.24
N ALA A 110 8.78 -1.92 -14.81
CA ALA A 110 7.96 -2.77 -15.65
C ALA A 110 6.79 -1.97 -16.25
N ARG A 111 6.33 -2.38 -17.43
CA ARG A 111 5.10 -1.88 -18.05
C ARG A 111 4.08 -3.03 -18.11
N PRO A 112 3.41 -3.35 -16.99
CA PRO A 112 2.40 -4.39 -17.00
C PRO A 112 1.29 -4.01 -17.99
N ALA A 113 0.94 -4.91 -18.90
CA ALA A 113 -0.16 -4.72 -19.85
C ALA A 113 -1.52 -4.91 -19.15
N VAL A 114 -1.72 -4.23 -18.02
CA VAL A 114 -2.89 -4.39 -17.16
C VAL A 114 -3.76 -3.15 -17.26
N ALA A 115 -5.02 -3.35 -17.68
CA ALA A 115 -6.04 -2.32 -17.59
C ALA A 115 -6.46 -2.18 -16.12
N VAL A 116 -6.38 -0.95 -15.60
CA VAL A 116 -6.80 -0.66 -14.23
C VAL A 116 -8.27 -0.22 -14.23
N PRO A 117 -9.15 -0.80 -13.40
CA PRO A 117 -10.56 -0.43 -13.37
C PRO A 117 -10.79 1.04 -12.97
N THR A 118 -11.76 1.71 -13.59
CA THR A 118 -12.12 3.12 -13.31
C THR A 118 -13.29 3.28 -12.33
N ALA A 119 -13.95 2.17 -11.96
CA ALA A 119 -15.11 2.17 -11.06
C ALA A 119 -14.75 2.67 -9.65
N ARG A 120 -15.74 3.20 -8.93
CA ARG A 120 -15.60 3.69 -7.55
C ARG A 120 -15.10 2.59 -6.60
N PRO A 121 -14.32 2.93 -5.56
CA PRO A 121 -13.88 1.97 -4.57
C PRO A 121 -15.06 1.69 -3.63
N SER A 122 -15.50 0.43 -3.55
CA SER A 122 -16.57 -0.01 -2.64
C SER A 122 -17.87 0.82 -2.71
N GLY A 123 -18.18 1.41 -3.87
CA GLY A 123 -19.34 2.28 -4.07
C GLY A 123 -19.27 3.66 -3.41
N ILE A 124 -18.13 4.04 -2.82
CA ILE A 124 -17.94 5.35 -2.18
C ILE A 124 -18.06 6.46 -3.22
N VAL A 125 -18.96 7.42 -2.94
CA VAL A 125 -19.29 8.56 -3.79
C VAL A 125 -18.22 9.65 -3.72
N ASP A 126 -17.75 9.94 -2.49
CA ASP A 126 -16.88 11.07 -2.17
C ASP A 126 -15.70 10.64 -1.29
N LEU A 127 -14.67 10.05 -1.92
CA LEU A 127 -13.43 9.73 -1.23
C LEU A 127 -12.50 10.95 -1.24
N GLU A 128 -12.35 11.61 -0.09
CA GLU A 128 -11.28 12.60 0.11
C GLU A 128 -10.03 11.91 0.66
N VAL A 129 -8.91 12.08 -0.04
CA VAL A 129 -7.59 11.62 0.40
C VAL A 129 -6.77 12.81 0.84
N THR A 130 -6.36 12.80 2.11
CA THR A 130 -5.36 13.74 2.63
C THR A 130 -3.97 13.24 2.29
N VAL A 131 -3.15 14.08 1.68
CA VAL A 131 -1.76 13.81 1.33
C VAL A 131 -0.87 14.60 2.28
N ASP A 132 0.08 13.91 2.90
CA ASP A 132 1.02 14.55 3.83
C ASP A 132 1.78 15.68 3.15
N THR A 133 1.99 16.78 3.88
CA THR A 133 2.68 17.96 3.35
C THR A 133 4.15 17.69 3.02
N HIS A 134 4.77 16.69 3.63
CA HIS A 134 6.16 16.31 3.39
C HIS A 134 6.31 15.35 2.20
N GLU A 135 5.21 14.81 1.65
CA GLU A 135 5.25 14.01 0.44
C GLU A 135 5.56 14.92 -0.77
N ARG A 136 6.82 14.83 -1.21
CA ARG A 136 7.39 15.65 -2.27
C ARG A 136 6.82 15.33 -3.64
N TYR A 137 6.47 14.06 -3.90
CA TYR A 137 5.98 13.61 -5.21
C TYR A 137 4.66 12.88 -5.07
N PRO A 138 3.60 13.62 -4.71
CA PRO A 138 2.34 13.04 -4.33
C PRO A 138 1.65 12.34 -5.50
N TRP A 139 0.92 11.27 -5.23
CA TRP A 139 -0.10 10.78 -6.14
C TRP A 139 -1.21 11.83 -6.25
N THR A 140 -1.71 12.03 -7.46
CA THR A 140 -2.75 13.02 -7.74
C THR A 140 -4.14 12.42 -7.78
N PHE A 141 -4.26 11.09 -7.91
CA PHE A 141 -5.53 10.40 -8.12
C PHE A 141 -6.36 10.97 -9.29
N SER A 142 -5.72 11.66 -10.24
CA SER A 142 -6.41 12.47 -11.26
C SER A 142 -7.23 11.65 -12.26
N ASP A 143 -6.93 10.35 -12.38
CA ASP A 143 -7.69 9.39 -13.18
C ASP A 143 -8.73 8.62 -12.35
N ARG A 144 -9.00 9.07 -11.12
CA ARG A 144 -9.92 8.45 -10.17
C ARG A 144 -10.94 9.44 -9.63
N GLN A 145 -12.00 8.89 -9.07
CA GLN A 145 -13.09 9.64 -8.43
C GLN A 145 -12.73 9.86 -6.94
N ALA A 146 -11.66 10.62 -6.70
CA ALA A 146 -11.23 11.05 -5.37
C ALA A 146 -10.86 12.53 -5.39
N THR A 147 -11.17 13.24 -4.32
CA THR A 147 -10.61 14.57 -4.06
C THR A 147 -9.31 14.43 -3.29
N VAL A 148 -8.35 15.30 -3.60
CA VAL A 148 -7.04 15.29 -2.95
C VAL A 148 -6.84 16.59 -2.21
N ARG A 149 -6.58 16.50 -0.91
CA ARG A 149 -6.26 17.63 -0.04
C ARG A 149 -4.85 17.48 0.49
N ARG A 150 -4.08 18.56 0.59
CA ARG A 150 -2.82 18.56 1.35
C ARG A 150 -3.07 18.90 2.81
N GLY A 151 -2.46 18.16 3.72
CA GLY A 151 -2.55 18.37 5.16
C GLY A 151 -1.49 17.54 5.89
N ALA A 152 -1.05 17.99 7.06
CA ALA A 152 -0.12 17.21 7.86
C ALA A 152 -0.81 15.96 8.42
N LEU A 153 -0.20 14.80 8.25
CA LEU A 153 -0.64 13.55 8.84
C LEU A 153 0.24 13.22 10.06
N ALA A 154 -0.34 12.57 11.07
CA ALA A 154 0.42 12.12 12.24
C ALA A 154 1.48 11.06 11.88
N CYS A 155 1.20 10.25 10.86
CA CYS A 155 2.11 9.29 10.24
C CYS A 155 1.64 8.97 8.82
N GLY A 156 2.50 8.38 8.00
CA GLY A 156 2.19 7.97 6.63
C GLY A 156 2.07 9.13 5.63
N ASP A 157 1.85 8.79 4.36
CA ASP A 157 1.88 9.76 3.26
C ASP A 157 0.48 10.09 2.72
N TYR A 158 -0.47 9.15 2.81
CA TYR A 158 -1.84 9.30 2.30
C TYR A 158 -2.83 8.76 3.33
N GLY A 159 -3.85 9.53 3.68
CA GLY A 159 -4.81 9.12 4.69
C GLY A 159 -6.25 9.53 4.41
N VAL A 160 -7.18 8.85 5.08
CA VAL A 160 -8.58 9.27 5.20
C VAL A 160 -8.77 9.84 6.60
N VAL A 161 -9.17 11.10 6.66
CA VAL A 161 -9.43 11.83 7.91
C VAL A 161 -10.91 12.17 8.00
N ARG A 162 -11.54 11.89 9.14
CA ARG A 162 -12.92 12.27 9.49
C ARG A 162 -12.95 12.67 10.96
N ASP A 163 -13.66 13.74 11.26
CA ASP A 163 -13.81 14.28 12.63
C ASP A 163 -12.46 14.40 13.37
N ASP A 164 -11.46 14.96 12.66
CA ASP A 164 -10.07 15.12 13.10
C ASP A 164 -9.35 13.81 13.51
N ARG A 165 -9.89 12.66 13.11
CA ARG A 165 -9.29 11.34 13.35
C ARG A 165 -8.79 10.73 12.04
N LEU A 166 -7.57 10.22 12.08
CA LEU A 166 -6.98 9.43 11.00
C LEU A 166 -7.57 8.01 11.03
N LEU A 167 -8.47 7.71 10.09
CA LEU A 167 -9.16 6.42 10.02
C LEU A 167 -8.30 5.36 9.32
N ALA A 168 -7.62 5.78 8.26
CA ALA A 168 -6.81 4.92 7.43
C ALA A 168 -5.59 5.66 6.90
N VAL A 169 -4.49 4.94 6.71
CA VAL A 169 -3.24 5.53 6.23
C VAL A 169 -2.46 4.55 5.34
N VAL A 170 -1.79 5.10 4.34
CA VAL A 170 -0.84 4.43 3.48
C VAL A 170 0.51 5.15 3.55
N GLU A 171 1.54 4.43 3.96
CA GLU A 171 2.95 4.83 3.79
C GLU A 171 3.41 4.35 2.40
N ARG A 172 3.89 5.27 1.58
CA ARG A 172 4.40 4.98 0.25
C ARG A 172 5.91 4.82 0.31
N LYS A 173 6.44 3.73 -0.25
CA LYS A 173 7.88 3.45 -0.20
C LYS A 173 8.44 2.97 -1.52
N SER A 174 9.61 3.47 -1.90
CA SER A 174 10.41 2.85 -2.98
C SER A 174 11.17 1.64 -2.43
N LEU A 175 11.57 0.69 -3.29
CA LEU A 175 12.40 -0.45 -2.84
C LEU A 175 13.70 0.00 -2.18
N ALA A 176 14.34 1.06 -2.70
CA ALA A 176 15.57 1.59 -2.16
C ALA A 176 15.37 2.21 -0.76
N ASP A 177 14.28 2.95 -0.56
CA ASP A 177 13.96 3.55 0.74
C ASP A 177 13.51 2.46 1.74
N LEU A 178 12.85 1.40 1.27
CA LEU A 178 12.52 0.22 2.08
C LEU A 178 13.78 -0.50 2.55
N ALA A 179 14.71 -0.79 1.63
CA ALA A 179 15.99 -1.40 1.95
C ALA A 179 16.79 -0.55 2.96
N SER A 180 16.87 0.75 2.72
CA SER A 180 17.58 1.68 3.61
C SER A 180 16.95 1.77 5.01
N SER A 181 15.62 1.86 5.10
CA SER A 181 14.91 1.94 6.38
C SER A 181 14.93 0.63 7.16
N LEU A 182 14.93 -0.53 6.48
CA LEU A 182 15.17 -1.83 7.10
C LEU A 182 16.58 -1.95 7.66
N SER A 183 17.61 -1.70 6.84
CA SER A 183 19.01 -1.85 7.26
C SER A 183 19.40 -0.87 8.38
N SER A 184 18.75 0.28 8.47
CA SER A 184 18.95 1.25 9.55
C SER A 184 18.03 1.02 10.76
N GLY A 185 17.12 0.05 10.72
CA GLY A 185 16.13 -0.20 11.77
C GLY A 185 14.98 0.81 11.84
N LYS A 186 15.03 1.90 11.06
CA LYS A 186 14.01 2.97 11.04
C LYS A 186 12.63 2.45 10.68
N LEU A 187 12.53 1.44 9.81
CA LEU A 187 11.23 0.90 9.40
C LEU A 187 10.41 0.39 10.60
N ARG A 188 11.08 -0.20 11.61
CA ARG A 188 10.41 -0.74 12.80
C ARG A 188 9.67 0.34 13.60
N TYR A 189 10.27 1.53 13.73
CA TYR A 189 9.63 2.67 14.37
C TYR A 189 8.44 3.17 13.56
N GLN A 190 8.61 3.31 12.24
CA GLN A 190 7.52 3.74 11.34
C GLN A 190 6.35 2.75 11.37
N LEU A 191 6.61 1.44 11.38
CA LEU A 191 5.55 0.42 11.50
C LEU A 191 4.83 0.48 12.85
N GLY A 192 5.54 0.81 13.94
CA GLY A 192 4.93 1.05 15.24
C GLY A 192 3.96 2.23 15.23
N GLU A 193 4.33 3.34 14.61
CA GLU A 193 3.45 4.51 14.44
C GLU A 193 2.24 4.17 13.57
N LEU A 194 2.46 3.53 12.41
CA LEU A 194 1.39 3.10 11.51
C LEU A 194 0.41 2.15 12.20
N ALA A 195 0.89 1.23 13.05
CA ALA A 195 0.05 0.28 13.78
C ALA A 195 -0.90 0.95 14.80
N SER A 196 -0.70 2.23 15.13
CA SER A 196 -1.64 3.00 15.97
C SER A 196 -2.89 3.46 15.22
N VAL A 197 -2.87 3.41 13.88
CA VAL A 197 -4.00 3.80 13.03
C VAL A 197 -4.89 2.58 12.75
N PRO A 198 -6.23 2.69 12.78
CA PRO A 198 -7.12 1.53 12.64
C PRO A 198 -6.89 0.69 11.38
N ARG A 199 -6.55 1.34 10.27
CA ARG A 199 -6.29 0.70 8.97
C ARG A 199 -5.03 1.29 8.34
N ALA A 200 -3.89 0.65 8.51
CA ALA A 200 -2.62 1.12 7.96
C ALA A 200 -2.03 0.12 6.96
N ALA A 201 -1.25 0.62 6.00
CA ALA A 201 -0.48 -0.23 5.08
C ALA A 201 0.79 0.48 4.62
N VAL A 202 1.82 -0.31 4.28
CA VAL A 202 2.97 0.16 3.51
C VAL A 202 2.83 -0.35 2.08
N VAL A 203 2.85 0.57 1.11
CA VAL A 203 2.80 0.25 -0.31
C VAL A 203 4.16 0.46 -0.94
N VAL A 204 4.71 -0.60 -1.51
CA VAL A 204 6.02 -0.60 -2.15
C VAL A 204 5.86 -0.51 -3.67
N GLU A 205 6.43 0.51 -4.28
CA GLU A 205 6.42 0.74 -5.73
C GLU A 205 7.45 -0.13 -6.47
N GLU A 206 7.42 -1.44 -6.23
CA GLU A 206 8.28 -2.42 -6.89
C GLU A 206 7.73 -3.84 -6.75
N ARG A 207 8.29 -4.80 -7.49
CA ARG A 207 7.96 -6.23 -7.36
C ARG A 207 8.75 -6.85 -6.21
N TYR A 208 8.11 -7.80 -5.52
CA TYR A 208 8.80 -8.59 -4.48
C TYR A 208 10.05 -9.30 -5.02
N ALA A 209 10.04 -9.75 -6.28
CA ALA A 209 11.18 -10.38 -6.92
C ALA A 209 12.45 -9.49 -6.95
N GLU A 210 12.31 -8.16 -6.93
CA GLU A 210 13.47 -7.26 -6.90
C GLU A 210 14.16 -7.17 -5.54
N VAL A 211 13.51 -7.62 -4.45
CA VAL A 211 14.14 -7.78 -3.13
C VAL A 211 15.38 -8.65 -3.24
N PHE A 212 15.32 -9.72 -4.05
CA PHE A 212 16.40 -10.67 -4.26
C PHE A 212 17.48 -10.18 -5.24
N ARG A 213 17.26 -9.03 -5.90
CA ARG A 213 18.17 -8.43 -6.88
C ARG A 213 18.74 -7.08 -6.42
N HIS A 214 18.53 -6.72 -5.16
CA HIS A 214 18.99 -5.44 -4.63
C HIS A 214 20.53 -5.37 -4.58
N GLU A 215 21.12 -4.29 -5.09
CA GLU A 215 22.57 -4.18 -5.31
C GLU A 215 23.39 -4.06 -3.99
N HIS A 216 22.77 -3.56 -2.92
CA HIS A 216 23.49 -3.18 -1.69
C HIS A 216 23.09 -3.93 -0.43
N VAL A 217 21.97 -4.66 -0.46
CA VAL A 217 21.45 -5.37 0.72
C VAL A 217 21.35 -6.84 0.35
N ARG A 218 21.93 -7.71 1.18
CA ARG A 218 21.87 -9.16 0.97
C ARG A 218 20.42 -9.63 0.98
N ALA A 219 20.08 -10.49 0.02
CA ALA A 219 18.71 -10.96 -0.19
C ALA A 219 18.10 -11.61 1.07
N SER A 220 18.88 -12.43 1.80
CA SER A 220 18.42 -13.05 3.06
C SER A 220 18.09 -12.00 4.11
N VAL A 221 18.99 -11.03 4.35
CA VAL A 221 18.77 -9.94 5.32
C VAL A 221 17.52 -9.13 4.98
N PHE A 222 17.29 -8.85 3.70
CA PHE A 222 16.10 -8.12 3.27
C PHE A 222 14.83 -8.96 3.46
N ALA A 223 14.83 -10.21 2.99
CA ALA A 223 13.68 -11.11 3.11
C ALA A 223 13.31 -11.41 4.58
N ASP A 224 14.30 -11.73 5.42
CA ASP A 224 14.11 -12.00 6.84
C ASP A 224 13.60 -10.74 7.55
N GLY A 225 14.18 -9.57 7.26
CA GLY A 225 13.73 -8.30 7.84
C GLY A 225 12.28 -7.95 7.48
N LEU A 226 11.84 -8.26 6.24
CA LEU A 226 10.43 -8.10 5.85
C LEU A 226 9.52 -9.07 6.59
N ALA A 227 9.91 -10.34 6.70
CA ALA A 227 9.14 -11.36 7.41
C ALA A 227 9.01 -10.99 8.91
N GLU A 228 10.10 -10.61 9.56
CA GLU A 228 10.09 -10.13 10.95
C GLU A 228 9.14 -8.94 11.15
N CYS A 229 9.15 -7.98 10.21
CA CYS A 229 8.26 -6.83 10.29
C CYS A 229 6.79 -7.25 10.21
N GLN A 230 6.42 -8.14 9.28
CA GLN A 230 5.03 -8.59 9.14
C GLN A 230 4.57 -9.46 10.33
N VAL A 231 5.45 -10.26 10.92
CA VAL A 231 5.13 -11.04 12.14
C VAL A 231 4.94 -10.12 13.33
N ARG A 232 5.77 -9.08 13.47
CA ARG A 232 5.73 -8.17 14.61
C ARG A 232 4.59 -7.14 14.52
N TRP A 233 4.23 -6.70 13.32
CA TRP A 233 3.13 -5.76 13.06
C TRP A 233 2.14 -6.35 12.03
N PRO A 234 1.40 -7.42 12.40
CA PRO A 234 0.51 -8.11 11.46
C PRO A 234 -0.66 -7.23 10.98
N SER A 235 -0.98 -6.15 11.70
CA SER A 235 -2.00 -5.17 11.31
C SER A 235 -1.55 -4.21 10.21
N VAL A 236 -0.26 -4.16 9.87
CA VAL A 236 0.31 -3.25 8.86
C VAL A 236 0.91 -4.07 7.71
N PRO A 237 0.11 -4.47 6.71
CA PRO A 237 0.61 -5.19 5.56
C PRO A 237 1.65 -4.35 4.78
N ILE A 238 2.67 -5.03 4.25
CA ILE A 238 3.65 -4.46 3.31
C ILE A 238 3.36 -5.06 1.93
N VAL A 239 2.81 -4.26 1.02
CA VAL A 239 2.27 -4.72 -0.27
C VAL A 239 3.16 -4.24 -1.42
N PHE A 240 3.63 -5.17 -2.23
CA PHE A 240 4.45 -4.90 -3.42
C PHE A 240 3.55 -4.73 -4.64
N CYS A 241 3.49 -3.51 -5.18
CA CYS A 241 2.55 -3.16 -6.23
C CYS A 241 3.21 -3.01 -7.61
N GLU A 242 4.49 -3.34 -7.77
CA GLU A 242 5.25 -3.30 -9.04
C GLU A 242 5.48 -1.89 -9.61
N THR A 243 4.44 -1.10 -9.85
CA THR A 243 4.56 0.25 -10.42
C THR A 243 3.90 1.29 -9.54
N ARG A 244 4.34 2.54 -9.67
CA ARG A 244 3.67 3.71 -9.08
C ARG A 244 2.16 3.77 -9.39
N LYS A 245 1.76 3.44 -10.62
CA LYS A 245 0.35 3.47 -11.03
C LYS A 245 -0.48 2.41 -10.30
N LEU A 246 0.05 1.20 -10.17
CA LEU A 246 -0.61 0.12 -9.45
C LEU A 246 -0.61 0.35 -7.94
N ALA A 247 0.45 0.95 -7.40
CA ALA A 247 0.52 1.39 -6.01
C ALA A 247 -0.56 2.44 -5.69
N GLN A 248 -0.70 3.46 -6.55
CA GLN A 248 -1.74 4.47 -6.44
C GLN A 248 -3.15 3.85 -6.53
N GLU A 249 -3.36 2.90 -7.45
CA GLU A 249 -4.64 2.18 -7.54
C GLU A 249 -4.94 1.39 -6.26
N TRP A 250 -3.96 0.64 -5.78
CA TRP A 250 -4.13 -0.17 -4.58
C TRP A 250 -4.47 0.71 -3.38
N ALA A 251 -3.75 1.83 -3.21
CA ALA A 251 -4.00 2.79 -2.15
C ALA A 251 -5.40 3.42 -2.26
N PHE A 252 -5.83 3.80 -3.46
CA PHE A 252 -7.19 4.30 -3.72
C PHE A 252 -8.27 3.31 -3.27
N ARG A 253 -8.11 2.03 -3.60
CA ARG A 253 -9.05 0.96 -3.21
C ARG A 253 -9.01 0.69 -1.72
N PHE A 254 -7.82 0.60 -1.12
CA PHE A 254 -7.62 0.36 0.30
C PHE A 254 -8.24 1.46 1.15
N LEU A 255 -7.97 2.73 0.84
CA LEU A 255 -8.51 3.89 1.55
C LEU A 255 -10.05 3.97 1.41
N GLY A 256 -10.58 3.70 0.21
CA GLY A 256 -12.03 3.64 0.01
C GLY A 256 -12.71 2.49 0.76
N ALA A 257 -12.09 1.32 0.82
CA ALA A 257 -12.58 0.19 1.59
C ALA A 257 -12.53 0.46 3.11
N ALA A 258 -11.47 1.13 3.58
CA ALA A 258 -11.34 1.50 4.98
C ALA A 258 -12.39 2.52 5.41
N LEU A 259 -12.66 3.54 4.57
CA LEU A 259 -13.77 4.46 4.80
C LEU A 259 -15.12 3.74 4.82
N ARG A 260 -15.35 2.81 3.89
CA ARG A 260 -16.58 2.02 3.86
C ARG A 260 -16.77 1.22 5.15
N ALA A 261 -15.73 0.51 5.58
CA ALA A 261 -15.78 -0.27 6.81
C ALA A 261 -16.11 0.62 8.03
N HIS A 262 -15.53 1.81 8.12
CA HIS A 262 -15.84 2.76 9.18
C HIS A 262 -17.31 3.21 9.16
N LEU A 263 -17.85 3.57 7.99
CA LEU A 263 -19.26 3.97 7.86
C LEU A 263 -20.22 2.81 8.20
N ASP A 264 -19.86 1.58 7.81
CA ASP A 264 -20.61 0.38 8.15
C ASP A 264 -20.54 0.10 9.67
N ASP A 265 -19.38 0.30 10.31
CA ASP A 265 -19.20 0.15 11.76
C ASP A 265 -20.03 1.17 12.56
N GLU A 266 -20.06 2.44 12.13
CA GLU A 266 -20.89 3.48 12.76
C GLU A 266 -22.39 3.14 12.65
N GLY A 267 -22.84 2.75 11.46
CA GLY A 267 -24.23 2.34 11.25
C GLY A 267 -24.57 1.00 11.92
N GLY A 268 -23.59 0.12 12.11
CA GLY A 268 -23.72 -1.17 12.78
C GLY A 268 -23.81 -1.03 14.28
N ALA A 269 -22.95 -0.20 14.89
CA ALA A 269 -22.96 0.08 16.31
C ALA A 269 -24.32 0.59 16.78
N ALA A 270 -24.91 1.57 16.08
CA ALA A 270 -26.24 2.08 16.38
C ALA A 270 -27.31 0.97 16.34
N ARG A 271 -27.27 0.08 15.34
CA ARG A 271 -28.21 -1.05 15.24
C ARG A 271 -28.00 -2.10 16.32
N VAL A 272 -26.75 -2.32 16.75
CA VAL A 272 -26.43 -3.26 17.83
C VAL A 272 -26.89 -2.71 19.17
N GLU A 273 -26.76 -1.41 19.42
CA GLU A 273 -27.30 -0.75 20.62
C GLU A 273 -28.82 -0.86 20.73
N GLU A 274 -29.53 -0.93 19.61
CA GLU A 274 -30.98 -1.18 19.55
C GLU A 274 -31.37 -2.65 19.84
N LEU A 275 -30.42 -3.59 19.80
CA LEU A 275 -30.72 -4.99 20.07
C LEU A 275 -31.02 -5.22 21.55
N VAL A 276 -32.08 -5.98 21.82
CA VAL A 276 -32.41 -6.40 23.18
C VAL A 276 -31.29 -7.27 23.74
N ALA A 277 -30.71 -6.84 24.86
CA ALA A 277 -29.74 -7.64 25.59
C ALA A 277 -30.42 -8.94 26.07
N ALA A 278 -30.08 -10.05 25.40
CA ALA A 278 -30.40 -11.37 25.92
C ALA A 278 -29.56 -11.54 27.19
N GLY A 279 -30.21 -11.53 28.35
CA GLY A 279 -29.55 -11.75 29.64
C GLY A 279 -28.69 -13.01 29.63
N PRO A 280 -27.81 -13.18 30.64
CA PRO A 280 -26.89 -14.30 30.69
C PRO A 280 -27.65 -15.63 30.55
N LEU A 281 -27.20 -16.47 29.61
CA LEU A 281 -27.70 -17.82 29.51
C LEU A 281 -27.29 -18.56 30.79
N ALA A 282 -28.23 -19.31 31.37
CA ALA A 282 -27.87 -20.27 32.40
C ALA A 282 -26.78 -21.20 31.85
N PRO A 283 -25.75 -21.55 32.64
CA PRO A 283 -24.78 -22.54 32.22
C PRO A 283 -25.54 -23.77 31.76
N VAL A 284 -25.16 -24.31 30.61
CA VAL A 284 -25.69 -25.61 30.18
C VAL A 284 -25.20 -26.62 31.21
N SER A 285 -26.04 -26.92 32.20
CA SER A 285 -25.79 -28.04 33.09
C SER A 285 -25.61 -29.26 32.19
N PRO A 286 -24.51 -30.03 32.30
CA PRO A 286 -24.43 -31.33 31.65
C PRO A 286 -25.72 -32.06 32.02
N ALA A 287 -26.43 -32.61 31.04
CA ALA A 287 -27.73 -33.23 31.27
C ALA A 287 -27.63 -34.13 32.50
N THR A 288 -28.31 -33.75 33.59
CA THR A 288 -28.28 -34.44 34.89
C THR A 288 -29.14 -35.69 34.81
N GLY A 289 -28.78 -36.57 33.88
CA GLY A 289 -29.47 -37.81 33.62
C GLY A 289 -28.67 -38.66 32.65
N PRO A 290 -28.91 -39.97 32.64
CA PRO A 290 -28.21 -40.89 31.77
C PRO A 290 -28.40 -40.48 30.31
N SER A 291 -27.30 -40.55 29.58
CA SER A 291 -27.28 -40.53 28.13
C SER A 291 -28.17 -41.63 27.56
N ALA A 292 -28.58 -41.48 26.31
CA ALA A 292 -29.34 -42.52 25.63
C ALA A 292 -28.58 -43.86 25.56
N ALA A 293 -27.24 -43.84 25.59
CA ALA A 293 -26.43 -45.05 25.63
C ALA A 293 -26.56 -45.75 27.00
N GLU A 294 -26.42 -45.01 28.10
CA GLU A 294 -26.57 -45.53 29.46
C GLU A 294 -27.98 -46.08 29.70
N LEU A 295 -29.01 -45.38 29.22
CA LEU A 295 -30.39 -45.90 29.29
C LEU A 295 -30.57 -47.21 28.53
N ARG A 296 -29.92 -47.40 27.37
CA ARG A 296 -30.02 -48.66 26.61
C ARG A 296 -29.28 -49.80 27.29
N VAL A 297 -28.11 -49.52 27.87
CA VAL A 297 -27.37 -50.52 28.66
C VAL A 297 -28.19 -50.95 29.88
N TRP A 298 -28.76 -49.99 30.61
CA TRP A 298 -29.64 -50.29 31.74
C TRP A 298 -30.89 -51.06 31.31
N ALA A 299 -31.54 -50.63 30.22
CA ALA A 299 -32.73 -51.27 29.67
C ALA A 299 -32.49 -52.75 29.32
N ALA A 300 -31.39 -53.04 28.62
CA ALA A 300 -31.01 -54.40 28.28
C ALA A 300 -30.77 -55.26 29.53
N ALA A 301 -30.13 -54.69 30.56
CA ALA A 301 -29.89 -55.38 31.84
C ALA A 301 -31.18 -55.66 32.63
N HIS A 302 -32.25 -54.89 32.40
CA HIS A 302 -33.55 -55.02 33.07
C HIS A 302 -34.64 -55.63 32.18
N GLY A 303 -34.26 -56.24 31.04
CA GLY A 303 -35.17 -56.98 30.17
C GLY A 303 -36.06 -56.13 29.25
N PHE A 304 -35.76 -54.84 29.08
CA PHE A 304 -36.45 -53.98 28.12
C PHE A 304 -35.85 -54.13 26.71
N GLU A 305 -36.66 -54.46 25.71
CA GLU A 305 -36.25 -54.40 24.30
C GLU A 305 -36.23 -52.96 23.80
N VAL A 306 -35.03 -52.47 23.45
CA VAL A 306 -34.84 -51.11 22.93
C VAL A 306 -34.03 -51.16 21.64
N SER A 307 -34.49 -50.44 20.61
CA SER A 307 -33.76 -50.32 19.35
C SER A 307 -32.33 -49.77 19.55
N ALA A 308 -31.37 -50.36 18.84
CA ALA A 308 -29.97 -49.92 18.84
C ALA A 308 -29.77 -48.49 18.31
N LYS A 309 -30.75 -47.95 17.57
CA LYS A 309 -30.72 -46.60 16.99
C LYS A 309 -32.05 -45.88 17.17
N GLY A 310 -32.00 -44.54 17.25
CA GLY A 310 -33.17 -43.68 17.40
C GLY A 310 -33.49 -43.30 18.85
N ARG A 311 -34.62 -42.63 19.08
CA ARG A 311 -35.00 -42.11 20.39
C ARG A 311 -35.29 -43.26 21.37
N VAL A 312 -34.74 -43.22 22.58
CA VAL A 312 -35.07 -44.18 23.64
C VAL A 312 -36.54 -43.95 24.05
N PRO A 313 -37.38 -45.01 24.13
CA PRO A 313 -38.78 -44.88 24.53
C PRO A 313 -38.91 -44.20 25.89
N ALA A 314 -39.92 -43.31 26.04
CA ALA A 314 -40.15 -42.58 27.29
C ALA A 314 -40.39 -43.51 28.49
N ALA A 315 -40.99 -44.68 28.26
CA ALA A 315 -41.22 -45.70 29.29
C ALA A 315 -39.91 -46.24 29.90
N VAL A 316 -38.84 -46.37 29.10
CA VAL A 316 -37.53 -46.83 29.57
C VAL A 316 -36.86 -45.78 30.45
N ARG A 317 -36.99 -44.50 30.09
CA ARG A 317 -36.48 -43.40 30.91
C ARG A 317 -37.25 -43.30 32.25
N ALA A 318 -38.58 -43.40 32.22
CA ALA A 318 -39.38 -43.41 33.44
C ALA A 318 -39.05 -44.58 34.37
N ALA A 319 -38.80 -45.77 33.82
CA ALA A 319 -38.40 -46.95 34.59
C ALA A 319 -37.00 -46.79 35.21
N TYR A 320 -36.06 -46.20 34.48
CA TYR A 320 -34.73 -45.87 35.01
C TYR A 320 -34.82 -44.87 36.17
N ASP A 321 -35.61 -43.80 36.01
CA ASP A 321 -35.77 -42.76 37.03
C ASP A 321 -36.43 -43.32 38.31
N ALA A 322 -37.42 -44.22 38.16
CA ALA A 322 -38.06 -44.91 39.28
C ALA A 322 -37.11 -45.86 40.04
N ALA A 323 -36.24 -46.58 39.31
CA ALA A 323 -35.23 -47.44 39.90
C ALA A 323 -34.12 -46.65 40.63
N LEU A 324 -33.78 -45.46 40.12
CA LEU A 324 -32.83 -44.57 40.79
C LEU A 324 -33.42 -43.98 42.09
N ALA A 325 -34.71 -43.62 42.07
CA ALA A 325 -35.42 -43.10 43.24
C ALA A 325 -35.53 -44.16 44.35
N SER A 326 -35.89 -45.40 44.01
CA SER A 326 -35.98 -46.49 44.99
C SER A 326 -34.62 -46.90 45.57
N ALA A 327 -33.53 -46.77 44.81
CA ALA A 327 -32.17 -46.99 45.29
C ALA A 327 -31.68 -45.88 46.24
N THR A 328 -32.25 -44.67 46.14
CA THR A 328 -31.88 -43.51 46.96
C THR A 328 -32.66 -43.45 48.28
N GLU A 329 -33.89 -43.98 48.31
CA GLU A 329 -34.72 -44.07 49.53
C GLU A 329 -34.39 -45.26 50.45
N GLY A 330 -33.57 -46.21 49.97
CA GLY A 330 -33.18 -47.42 50.69
C GLY A 330 -31.77 -47.41 51.30
N SER A 331 -31.07 -46.27 51.28
CA SER A 331 -29.74 -46.05 51.89
C SER A 331 -29.81 -45.03 53.02
#